data_AF-A0A1I1FDA6-F1
#
_entry.id   AF-A0A1I1FDA6-F1
#
_cell.length_a   1.000
_cell.length_b   1.000
_cell.length_c   1.000
_cell.angle_alpha   90.00
_cell.angle_beta   90.00
_cell.angle_gamma   90.00
#
_symmetry.space_group_name_H-M   'P 1'
#
loop_
_entity.id
_entity.type
_entity.pdbx_description
1 polymer ?
#
loop_
_entity_poly.entity_id
_entity_poly.type
_entity_poly.pdbx_seq_one_letter_code
_entity_poly.pdbx_strand_id
1 'polypeptide(L)'
;MSKSLSLSAFKIRIVAMKAINIPAKELMRVLVGQEVNVDQHIQGTFLLVAEENSEKGLPSGMAAAIADIAIGQVQLQKLVHPLRVAVDQPAWVPYQFDESFLSVEPHNWFGPEAIVLEKRFADFVKNYKGPRDEKGSIPRSKMPKELAEPLLIEDAYWADYLKYANDPDGELKRQLKPIFSAK
;
A
#
# COMPACT_ATOMS: atom_id res chain seq x y z
N MET A 1 -55.47 -13.72 5.10
CA MET A 1 -54.28 -14.57 4.90
C MET A 1 -53.14 -13.67 4.41
N SER A 2 -52.29 -13.21 5.32
CA SER A 2 -51.10 -12.42 4.96
C SER A 2 -49.87 -13.31 5.15
N LYS A 3 -49.12 -13.55 4.08
CA LYS A 3 -47.88 -14.32 4.10
C LYS A 3 -46.79 -13.47 4.75
N SER A 4 -46.37 -13.87 5.95
CA SER A 4 -45.12 -13.42 6.56
C SER A 4 -43.95 -13.93 5.73
N LEU A 5 -43.28 -13.02 5.02
CA LEU A 5 -41.98 -13.28 4.41
C LEU A 5 -40.93 -13.27 5.52
N SER A 6 -40.45 -14.46 5.87
CA SER A 6 -39.25 -14.63 6.69
C SER A 6 -38.05 -14.13 5.89
N LEU A 7 -37.51 -12.96 6.25
CA LEU A 7 -36.18 -12.53 5.84
C LEU A 7 -35.17 -13.45 6.52
N SER A 8 -34.73 -14.45 5.78
CA SER A 8 -33.52 -15.19 6.10
C SER A 8 -32.36 -14.21 6.02
N ALA A 9 -31.80 -13.86 7.18
CA ALA A 9 -30.66 -12.99 7.30
C ALA A 9 -29.49 -13.55 6.49
N PHE A 10 -29.16 -12.91 5.37
CA PHE A 10 -27.85 -13.02 4.74
C PHE A 10 -26.82 -12.51 5.75
N LYS A 11 -26.19 -13.42 6.50
CA LYS A 11 -24.95 -13.12 7.21
C LYS A 11 -23.91 -12.83 6.14
N ILE A 12 -23.73 -11.56 5.80
CA ILE A 12 -22.49 -11.09 5.17
C ILE A 12 -21.39 -11.50 6.13
N ARG A 13 -20.62 -12.51 5.74
CA ARG A 13 -19.44 -12.95 6.49
C ARG A 13 -18.41 -11.84 6.26
N ILE A 14 -18.41 -10.82 7.10
CA ILE A 14 -17.26 -9.91 7.20
C ILE A 14 -16.10 -10.82 7.63
N VAL A 15 -15.17 -11.06 6.70
CA VAL A 15 -13.91 -11.71 7.05
C VAL A 15 -13.15 -10.62 7.79
N ALA A 16 -13.16 -10.71 9.13
CA ALA A 16 -12.43 -9.77 9.96
C ALA A 16 -11.00 -10.27 10.10
N MET A 17 -10.04 -9.48 9.64
CA MET A 17 -8.62 -9.72 9.83
C MET A 17 -8.23 -9.37 11.27
N LYS A 18 -7.16 -9.98 11.78
CA LYS A 18 -6.53 -9.50 13.01
C LYS A 18 -5.45 -8.47 12.67
N ALA A 19 -5.45 -7.34 13.36
CA ALA A 19 -4.43 -6.31 13.25
C ALA A 19 -3.66 -6.14 14.56
N ILE A 20 -2.43 -5.61 14.49
CA ILE A 20 -1.57 -5.31 15.62
C ILE A 20 -0.92 -3.94 15.38
N ASN A 21 -1.04 -3.04 16.35
CA ASN A 21 -0.27 -1.79 16.34
C ASN A 21 1.21 -2.10 16.64
N ILE A 22 2.13 -1.57 15.83
CA ILE A 22 3.57 -1.72 16.02
C ILE A 22 4.30 -0.37 15.88
N PRO A 23 5.46 -0.19 16.52
CA PRO A 23 6.25 1.01 16.31
C PRO A 23 6.67 1.14 14.83
N ALA A 24 6.61 2.35 14.26
CA ALA A 24 6.96 2.59 12.85
C ALA A 24 8.37 2.08 12.47
N LYS A 25 9.33 2.21 13.39
CA LYS A 25 10.70 1.66 13.23
C LYS A 25 10.73 0.15 13.08
N GLU A 26 9.88 -0.59 13.79
CA GLU A 26 9.82 -2.06 13.72
C GLU A 26 9.15 -2.47 12.42
N LEU A 27 8.11 -1.74 11.98
CA LEU A 27 7.53 -1.98 10.66
C LEU A 27 8.60 -1.84 9.58
N MET A 28 9.38 -0.75 9.59
CA MET A 28 10.46 -0.55 8.62
C MET A 28 11.44 -1.71 8.60
N ARG A 29 11.82 -2.26 9.77
CA ARG A 29 12.67 -3.46 9.87
C ARG A 29 12.03 -4.66 9.18
N VAL A 30 10.74 -4.92 9.41
CA VAL A 30 9.99 -5.97 8.70
C VAL A 30 10.04 -5.73 7.18
N LEU A 31 9.84 -4.49 6.73
CA LEU A 31 9.82 -4.15 5.30
C LEU A 31 11.18 -4.37 4.61
N VAL A 32 12.28 -4.10 5.31
CA VAL A 32 13.64 -4.32 4.78
C VAL A 32 14.19 -5.71 5.10
N GLY A 33 13.35 -6.63 5.62
CA GLY A 33 13.73 -8.01 5.90
C GLY A 33 14.68 -8.19 7.10
N GLN A 34 14.71 -7.23 8.02
CA GLN A 34 15.43 -7.33 9.28
C GLN A 34 14.59 -8.05 10.34
N GLU A 35 15.26 -8.76 11.24
CA GLU A 35 14.58 -9.50 12.32
C GLU A 35 13.80 -8.57 13.24
N VAL A 36 12.55 -8.94 13.55
CA VAL A 36 11.71 -8.32 14.58
C VAL A 36 11.23 -9.42 15.51
N ASN A 37 11.52 -9.27 16.80
CA ASN A 37 11.16 -10.23 17.83
C ASN A 37 9.83 -9.83 18.46
N VAL A 38 8.93 -10.80 18.57
CA VAL A 38 7.58 -10.64 19.13
C VAL A 38 7.36 -11.70 20.20
N ASP A 39 6.43 -11.44 21.12
CA ASP A 39 5.97 -12.45 22.08
C ASP A 39 5.59 -13.75 21.36
N GLN A 40 6.12 -14.88 21.84
CA GLN A 40 5.94 -16.21 21.26
C GLN A 40 4.48 -16.70 21.28
N HIS A 41 3.62 -16.10 22.12
CA HIS A 41 2.20 -16.39 22.20
C HIS A 41 1.38 -15.73 21.09
N ILE A 42 1.94 -14.76 20.36
CA ILE A 42 1.32 -14.13 19.20
C ILE A 42 1.61 -14.98 17.97
N GLN A 43 0.57 -15.58 17.38
CA GLN A 43 0.70 -16.46 16.22
C GLN A 43 -0.42 -16.27 15.20
N GLY A 44 -0.07 -16.37 13.92
CA GLY A 44 -0.98 -16.26 12.78
C GLY A 44 -0.65 -15.11 11.83
N THR A 45 -1.54 -14.87 10.88
CA THR A 45 -1.44 -13.77 9.92
C THR A 45 -2.07 -12.50 10.50
N PHE A 46 -1.32 -11.41 10.51
CA PHE A 46 -1.76 -10.12 11.05
C PHE A 46 -1.52 -8.98 10.06
N LEU A 47 -2.40 -7.99 10.14
CA LEU A 47 -2.12 -6.65 9.64
C LEU A 47 -1.29 -5.91 10.70
N LEU A 48 0.00 -5.75 10.45
CA LEU A 48 0.86 -4.90 11.25
C LEU A 48 0.61 -3.45 10.87
N VAL A 49 0.23 -2.62 11.83
CA VAL A 49 -0.16 -1.23 11.61
C VAL A 49 0.82 -0.34 12.37
N ALA A 50 1.61 0.47 11.64
CA ALA A 50 2.53 1.40 12.29
C ALA A 50 1.77 2.45 13.10
N GLU A 51 2.22 2.75 14.32
CA GLU A 51 1.71 3.89 15.09
C GLU A 51 1.82 5.20 14.29
N GLU A 52 0.89 6.14 14.53
CA GLU A 52 0.97 7.48 13.95
C GLU A 52 2.32 8.11 14.27
N ASN A 53 2.94 8.73 13.27
CA ASN A 53 4.24 9.38 13.41
C ASN A 53 4.20 10.77 12.74
N SER A 54 5.00 11.68 13.28
CA SER A 54 5.11 13.07 12.82
C SER A 54 6.45 13.36 12.15
N GLU A 55 7.22 12.32 11.81
CA GLU A 55 8.52 12.48 11.17
C GLU A 55 8.35 12.92 9.71
N LYS A 56 9.25 13.79 9.25
CA LYS A 56 9.18 14.37 7.90
C LYS A 56 9.57 13.33 6.86
N GLY A 57 8.75 13.19 5.81
CA GLY A 57 9.00 12.25 4.71
C GLY A 57 8.55 10.82 5.00
N LEU A 58 8.01 10.55 6.19
CA LEU A 58 7.33 9.30 6.50
C LEU A 58 5.81 9.44 6.27
N PRO A 59 5.10 8.33 5.97
CA PRO A 59 3.65 8.34 5.90
C PRO A 59 3.03 8.79 7.24
N SER A 60 2.16 9.82 7.19
CA SER A 60 1.40 10.35 8.33
C SER A 60 0.23 9.44 8.70
N GLY A 61 -0.32 8.72 7.72
CA GLY A 61 -1.24 7.62 7.89
C GLY A 61 -0.47 6.32 8.05
N MET A 62 -0.81 5.56 9.07
CA MET A 62 -0.21 4.30 9.46
C MET A 62 0.16 3.43 8.25
N ALA A 63 1.46 3.25 7.96
CA ALA A 63 1.89 2.23 7.02
C ALA A 63 1.50 0.86 7.58
N ALA A 64 1.04 -0.06 6.72
CA ALA A 64 0.65 -1.38 7.17
C ALA A 64 1.30 -2.48 6.33
N ALA A 65 1.44 -3.66 6.92
CA ALA A 65 1.91 -4.83 6.22
C ALA A 65 1.15 -6.06 6.71
N ILE A 66 0.82 -6.96 5.79
CA ILE A 66 0.42 -8.31 6.15
C ILE A 66 1.69 -9.09 6.45
N ALA A 67 1.76 -9.66 7.64
CA ALA A 67 2.86 -10.51 8.04
C ALA A 67 2.34 -11.75 8.77
N ASP A 68 3.09 -12.85 8.62
CA ASP A 68 2.90 -14.03 9.44
C ASP A 68 3.81 -13.95 10.66
N ILE A 69 3.25 -14.23 11.83
CA ILE A 69 4.01 -14.33 13.07
C ILE A 69 4.01 -15.80 13.51
N ALA A 70 5.20 -16.36 13.66
CA ALA A 70 5.40 -17.73 14.13
C ALA A 70 6.62 -17.80 15.04
N ILE A 71 6.45 -18.38 16.24
CA ILE A 71 7.54 -18.63 17.20
C ILE A 71 8.34 -17.34 17.49
N GLY A 72 7.64 -16.22 17.63
CA GLY A 72 8.24 -14.91 17.92
C GLY A 72 8.96 -14.25 16.75
N GLN A 73 8.91 -14.81 15.54
CA GLN A 73 9.47 -14.22 14.32
C GLN A 73 8.36 -13.65 13.43
N VAL A 74 8.68 -12.54 12.77
CA VAL A 74 7.79 -11.84 11.83
C VAL A 74 8.28 -12.06 10.40
N GLN A 75 7.41 -12.56 9.53
CA GLN A 75 7.67 -12.74 8.11
C GLN A 75 6.71 -11.88 7.28
N LEU A 76 7.27 -10.93 6.51
CA LEU A 76 6.50 -10.11 5.59
C LEU A 76 5.84 -10.97 4.51
N GLN A 77 4.53 -10.81 4.33
CA GLN A 77 3.78 -11.41 3.23
C GLN A 77 3.47 -10.37 2.15
N LYS A 78 2.97 -9.21 2.56
CA LYS A 78 2.54 -8.17 1.63
C LYS A 78 2.58 -6.79 2.27
N LEU A 79 2.92 -5.78 1.47
CA LEU A 79 2.69 -4.40 1.83
C LEU A 79 1.21 -4.04 1.67
N VAL A 80 0.72 -3.20 2.58
CA VAL A 80 -0.62 -2.66 2.50
C VAL A 80 -0.55 -1.14 2.67
N HIS A 81 -1.25 -0.44 1.80
CA HIS A 81 -1.15 1.01 1.71
C HIS A 81 -1.63 1.72 2.97
N PRO A 82 -1.11 2.94 3.23
CA PRO A 82 -1.30 3.59 4.50
C PRO A 82 -2.78 3.76 4.81
N LEU A 83 -3.12 3.32 6.00
CA LEU A 83 -4.47 3.32 6.51
C LEU A 83 -4.59 4.49 7.48
N ARG A 84 -5.71 5.19 7.44
CA ARG A 84 -6.10 6.04 8.57
C ARG A 84 -6.86 5.18 9.57
N VAL A 85 -6.16 4.29 10.28
CA VAL A 85 -6.78 3.51 11.36
C VAL A 85 -6.52 4.20 12.69
N ALA A 86 -7.37 5.13 13.09
CA ALA A 86 -7.27 5.64 14.46
C ALA A 86 -7.71 4.53 15.43
N VAL A 87 -6.78 3.70 15.90
CA VAL A 87 -7.05 2.72 16.96
C VAL A 87 -6.15 3.01 18.14
N ASP A 88 -6.78 3.52 19.20
CA ASP A 88 -6.19 3.65 20.53
C ASP A 88 -6.06 2.25 21.16
N GLN A 89 -5.08 1.48 20.69
CA GLN A 89 -4.71 0.17 21.21
C GLN A 89 -3.21 0.15 21.50
N PRO A 90 -2.78 -0.48 22.61
CA PRO A 90 -1.36 -0.63 22.90
C PRO A 90 -0.62 -1.41 21.79
N ALA A 91 0.68 -1.14 21.64
CA ALA A 91 1.53 -1.92 20.76
C ALA A 91 1.49 -3.42 21.09
N TRP A 92 1.58 -4.27 20.06
CA TRP A 92 1.60 -5.73 20.18
C TRP A 92 0.33 -6.37 20.77
N VAL A 93 -0.80 -5.65 20.79
CA VAL A 93 -2.10 -6.19 21.20
C VAL A 93 -2.98 -6.43 19.96
N PRO A 94 -3.36 -7.70 19.67
CA PRO A 94 -4.22 -8.00 18.53
C PRO A 94 -5.65 -7.46 18.68
N TYR A 95 -6.18 -6.85 17.62
CA TYR A 95 -7.57 -6.40 17.53
C TYR A 95 -8.23 -6.81 16.20
N GLN A 96 -9.56 -6.74 16.13
CA GLN A 96 -10.30 -7.03 14.90
C GLN A 96 -10.25 -5.83 13.95
N PHE A 97 -10.02 -6.10 12.67
CA PHE A 97 -9.91 -5.10 11.62
C PHE A 97 -10.80 -5.49 10.43
N ASP A 98 -11.52 -4.51 9.90
CA ASP A 98 -12.36 -4.69 8.72
C ASP A 98 -11.51 -4.54 7.45
N GLU A 99 -11.29 -5.65 6.75
CA GLU A 99 -10.48 -5.71 5.53
C GLU A 99 -10.98 -4.80 4.41
N SER A 100 -12.23 -4.33 4.44
CA SER A 100 -12.78 -3.40 3.44
C SER A 100 -12.09 -2.04 3.45
N PHE A 101 -11.36 -1.70 4.52
CA PHE A 101 -10.49 -0.52 4.57
C PHE A 101 -9.12 -0.74 3.91
N LEU A 102 -8.77 -1.97 3.52
CA LEU A 102 -7.49 -2.26 2.87
C LEU A 102 -7.55 -1.92 1.38
N SER A 103 -6.77 -0.92 0.99
CA SER A 103 -6.34 -0.74 -0.39
C SER A 103 -5.11 -1.60 -0.64
N VAL A 104 -5.30 -2.67 -1.39
CA VAL A 104 -4.23 -3.59 -1.77
C VAL A 104 -3.34 -2.93 -2.81
N GLU A 105 -2.00 -3.04 -2.67
CA GLU A 105 -1.11 -2.58 -3.72
C GLU A 105 -1.39 -3.34 -5.03
N PRO A 106 -1.61 -2.61 -6.14
CA PRO A 106 -1.94 -3.24 -7.41
C PRO A 106 -0.75 -4.00 -8.01
N HIS A 107 0.47 -3.60 -7.64
CA HIS A 107 1.71 -4.27 -8.01
C HIS A 107 2.61 -4.40 -6.77
N ASN A 108 3.37 -5.49 -6.68
CA ASN A 108 4.43 -5.60 -5.68
C ASN A 108 5.63 -4.76 -6.17
N TRP A 109 5.69 -3.51 -5.73
CA TRP A 109 6.74 -2.56 -6.13
C TRP A 109 8.14 -2.91 -5.62
N PHE A 110 8.25 -3.89 -4.73
CA PHE A 110 9.51 -4.43 -4.21
C PHE A 110 9.81 -5.83 -4.77
N GLY A 111 8.97 -6.31 -5.69
CA GLY A 111 9.10 -7.61 -6.33
C GLY A 111 9.74 -7.55 -7.72
N PRO A 112 10.05 -8.73 -8.32
CA PRO A 112 10.65 -8.82 -9.65
C PRO A 112 9.85 -8.13 -10.77
N GLU A 113 8.53 -8.02 -10.61
CA GLU A 113 7.65 -7.38 -11.59
C GLU A 113 7.92 -5.88 -11.74
N ALA A 114 8.21 -5.19 -10.63
CA ALA A 114 8.54 -3.76 -10.64
C ALA A 114 9.84 -3.50 -11.41
N ILE A 115 10.87 -4.30 -11.15
CA ILE A 115 12.16 -4.23 -11.85
C ILE A 115 11.98 -4.44 -13.36
N VAL A 116 11.14 -5.40 -13.74
CA VAL A 116 10.83 -5.66 -15.16
C VAL A 116 10.08 -4.50 -15.79
N LEU A 117 9.10 -3.92 -15.11
CA LEU A 117 8.33 -2.78 -15.60
C LEU A 117 9.22 -1.55 -15.77
N GLU A 118 10.01 -1.20 -14.76
CA GLU A 118 10.98 -0.10 -14.80
C GLU A 118 11.95 -0.25 -15.97
N LYS A 119 12.51 -1.46 -16.15
CA LYS A 119 13.42 -1.74 -17.25
C LYS A 119 12.75 -1.58 -18.60
N ARG A 120 11.55 -2.14 -18.79
CA ARG A 120 10.82 -2.04 -20.06
C ARG A 120 10.43 -0.60 -20.37
N PHE A 121 10.03 0.17 -19.35
CA PHE A 121 9.74 1.59 -19.51
C PHE A 121 11.00 2.38 -19.90
N ALA A 122 12.12 2.16 -19.21
CA ALA A 122 13.40 2.79 -19.54
C ALA A 122 13.87 2.46 -20.96
N ASP A 123 13.78 1.19 -21.37
CA ASP A 123 14.12 0.73 -22.72
C ASP A 123 13.21 1.38 -23.77
N PHE A 124 11.91 1.49 -23.49
CA PHE A 124 10.97 2.18 -24.38
C PHE A 124 11.34 3.66 -24.53
N VAL A 125 11.54 4.39 -23.43
CA VAL A 125 11.87 5.82 -23.44
C VAL A 125 13.18 6.09 -24.19
N LYS A 126 14.20 5.25 -23.99
CA LYS A 126 15.51 5.35 -24.67
C LYS A 126 15.39 5.17 -26.18
N ASN A 127 14.53 4.27 -26.63
CA ASN A 127 14.35 3.94 -28.04
C ASN A 127 13.24 4.74 -28.73
N TYR A 128 12.48 5.54 -27.98
CA TYR A 128 11.37 6.32 -28.50
C TYR A 128 11.84 7.51 -29.35
N LYS A 129 11.50 7.47 -30.64
CA LYS A 129 11.79 8.52 -31.64
C LYS A 129 10.55 9.32 -32.08
N GLY A 130 9.42 9.12 -31.40
CA GLY A 130 8.15 9.77 -31.76
C GLY A 130 8.01 11.19 -31.20
N PRO A 131 6.87 11.85 -31.46
CA PRO A 131 6.60 13.19 -30.95
C PRO A 131 6.51 13.22 -29.42
N ARG A 132 6.99 14.31 -28.83
CA ARG A 132 6.91 14.60 -27.39
C ARG A 132 5.94 15.75 -27.14
N ASP A 133 5.37 15.82 -25.94
CA ASP A 133 4.52 16.95 -25.54
C ASP A 133 5.36 18.20 -25.21
N GLU A 134 4.67 19.30 -24.86
CA GLU A 134 5.28 20.59 -24.52
C GLU A 134 6.24 20.52 -23.31
N LYS A 135 6.10 19.48 -22.48
CA LYS A 135 6.95 19.22 -21.31
C LYS A 135 8.09 18.24 -21.62
N GLY A 136 8.25 17.83 -22.88
CA GLY A 136 9.25 16.85 -23.31
C GLY A 136 8.90 15.39 -23.00
N SER A 137 7.68 15.11 -22.54
CA SER A 137 7.21 13.77 -22.16
C SER A 137 6.64 13.01 -23.37
N ILE A 138 6.60 11.68 -23.29
CA ILE A 138 5.98 10.86 -24.33
C ILE A 138 4.45 10.87 -24.11
N PRO A 139 3.63 11.29 -25.10
CA PRO A 139 2.19 11.28 -24.93
C PRO A 139 1.68 9.87 -24.64
N ARG A 140 0.76 9.71 -23.68
CA ARG A 140 0.16 8.41 -23.33
C ARG A 140 -0.35 7.63 -24.54
N SER A 141 -0.95 8.32 -25.51
CA SER A 141 -1.48 7.71 -26.75
C SER A 141 -0.40 7.08 -27.65
N LYS A 142 0.88 7.32 -27.36
CA LYS A 142 2.03 6.78 -28.08
C LYS A 142 2.75 5.67 -27.30
N MET A 143 2.34 5.38 -26.06
CA MET A 143 2.87 4.25 -25.30
C MET A 143 2.05 2.98 -25.58
N PRO A 144 2.72 1.81 -25.69
CA PRO A 144 2.06 0.51 -25.69
C PRO A 144 1.16 0.35 -24.46
N LYS A 145 0.02 -0.30 -24.63
CA LYS A 145 -0.98 -0.45 -23.56
C LYS A 145 -0.41 -1.21 -22.37
N GLU A 146 0.41 -2.22 -22.65
CA GLU A 146 1.07 -3.10 -21.68
C GLU A 146 2.11 -2.37 -20.82
N LEU A 147 2.59 -1.21 -21.27
CA LEU A 147 3.42 -0.31 -20.48
C LEU A 147 2.57 0.80 -19.83
N ALA A 148 1.60 1.34 -20.55
CA ALA A 148 0.83 2.48 -20.06
C ALA A 148 -0.08 2.13 -18.88
N GLU A 149 -0.79 1.00 -18.93
CA GLU A 149 -1.72 0.58 -17.88
C GLU A 149 -1.07 0.46 -16.48
N PRO A 150 0.02 -0.29 -16.29
CA PRO A 150 0.64 -0.41 -14.98
C PRO A 150 1.21 0.92 -14.47
N LEU A 151 1.73 1.78 -15.35
CA LEU A 151 2.26 3.11 -14.96
C LEU A 151 1.13 4.10 -14.59
N LEU A 152 -0.08 3.94 -15.13
CA LEU A 152 -1.23 4.76 -14.71
C LEU A 152 -1.76 4.35 -13.35
N ILE A 153 -1.74 3.04 -13.11
CA ILE A 153 -2.05 2.46 -11.82
C ILE A 153 -1.05 2.99 -10.78
N GLU A 154 0.23 3.09 -11.14
CA GLU A 154 1.29 3.72 -10.33
C GLU A 154 1.03 5.21 -10.06
N ASP A 155 0.75 6.01 -11.08
CA ASP A 155 0.43 7.43 -10.92
C ASP A 155 -0.79 7.65 -10.01
N ALA A 156 -1.85 6.85 -10.20
CA ALA A 156 -3.05 6.89 -9.38
C ALA A 156 -2.74 6.49 -7.94
N TYR A 157 -1.87 5.48 -7.75
CA TYR A 157 -1.41 5.05 -6.45
C TYR A 157 -0.67 6.17 -5.71
N TRP A 158 0.38 6.76 -6.29
CA TRP A 158 1.15 7.83 -5.64
C TRP A 158 0.32 9.09 -5.38
N ALA A 159 -0.63 9.40 -6.26
CA ALA A 159 -1.57 10.50 -6.05
C ALA A 159 -2.52 10.24 -4.85
N ASP A 160 -2.95 9.00 -4.65
CA ASP A 160 -3.75 8.61 -3.49
C ASP A 160 -2.90 8.59 -2.20
N TYR A 161 -1.67 8.06 -2.29
CA TYR A 161 -0.71 7.98 -1.20
C TYR A 161 -0.43 9.36 -0.56
N LEU A 162 -0.37 10.42 -1.36
CA LEU A 162 -0.15 11.79 -0.87
C LEU A 162 -1.19 12.25 0.18
N LYS A 163 -2.40 11.67 0.20
CA LYS A 163 -3.43 11.99 1.20
C LYS A 163 -3.03 11.49 2.60
N TYR A 164 -2.11 10.53 2.66
CA TYR A 164 -1.66 9.84 3.86
C TYR A 164 -0.20 10.12 4.19
N ALA A 165 0.48 11.03 3.47
CA ALA A 165 1.86 11.38 3.75
C ALA A 165 1.98 12.56 4.72
N ASN A 166 2.97 12.53 5.61
CA ASN A 166 3.31 13.71 6.42
C ASN A 166 4.17 14.65 5.57
N ASP A 167 3.51 15.48 4.76
CA ASP A 167 4.18 16.40 3.84
C ASP A 167 3.85 17.87 4.15
N PRO A 168 4.19 18.38 5.35
CA PRO A 168 3.81 19.73 5.78
C PRO A 168 4.41 20.82 4.87
N ASP A 169 5.58 20.56 4.27
CA ASP A 169 6.29 21.50 3.38
C ASP A 169 5.98 21.28 1.88
N GLY A 170 5.16 20.28 1.54
CA GLY A 170 4.85 19.91 0.16
C GLY A 170 6.05 19.35 -0.62
N GLU A 171 7.09 18.89 0.07
CA GLU A 171 8.33 18.40 -0.54
C GLU A 171 8.13 17.06 -1.24
N LEU A 172 7.46 16.10 -0.58
CA LEU A 172 7.16 14.81 -1.18
C LEU A 172 6.27 14.98 -2.43
N LYS A 173 5.25 15.83 -2.34
CA LYS A 173 4.38 16.16 -3.48
C LYS A 173 5.16 16.77 -4.64
N ARG A 174 6.20 17.57 -4.39
CA ARG A 174 7.06 18.12 -5.45
C ARG A 174 8.00 17.08 -6.06
N GLN A 175 8.40 16.07 -5.29
CA GLN A 175 9.24 14.97 -5.75
C GLN A 175 8.45 13.96 -6.61
N LEU A 176 7.19 13.71 -6.26
CA LEU A 176 6.29 12.89 -7.06
C LEU A 176 5.95 13.60 -8.38
N LYS A 177 6.58 13.17 -9.46
CA LYS A 177 6.28 13.60 -10.82
C LYS A 177 5.47 12.51 -11.50
N PRO A 178 4.18 12.73 -11.77
CA PRO A 178 3.38 11.77 -12.52
C PRO A 178 4.04 11.44 -13.85
N ILE A 179 4.06 10.16 -14.20
CA ILE A 179 4.56 9.65 -15.47
C ILE A 179 3.70 10.20 -16.61
N PHE A 180 2.41 10.35 -16.38
CA PHE A 180 1.48 10.96 -17.31
C PHE A 180 1.00 12.32 -16.82
N SER A 181 1.08 13.31 -17.71
CA SER A 181 0.36 14.58 -17.52
C SER A 181 -1.13 14.29 -17.31
N ALA A 182 -1.71 14.83 -16.23
CA ALA A 182 -3.16 14.91 -16.11
C ALA A 182 -3.70 15.66 -17.34
N LYS A 183 -4.67 15.06 -18.02
CA LYS A 183 -5.39 15.73 -19.11
C LYS A 183 -6.22 16.87 -18.57
#